data_AF-A0AAU8DAC5-F1
#
_entry.id   AF-A0AAU8DAC5-F1
#
_cell.length_a   1.000
_cell.length_b   1.000
_cell.length_c   1.000
_cell.angle_alpha   90.00
_cell.angle_beta   90.00
_cell.angle_gamma   90.00
#
_symmetry.space_group_name_H-M   'P 1'
#
loop_
_entity.id
_entity.type
_entity.pdbx_description
1 polymer ?
#
loop_
_entity_poly.entity_id
_entity_poly.type
_entity_poly.pdbx_seq_one_letter_code
_entity_poly.pdbx_strand_id
1 'polypeptide(L)' 'MKRILIAILILAVLAILAGVAVFLMTREEAPVPVEQGYGARTGSLGRPVGIAIDWQRALLVADNIGNKVWRVVPR' A
#
# COMPACT_ATOMS: atom_id res chain seq x y z
N MET A 1 -15.09 -32.41 -36.55
CA MET A 1 -15.67 -31.14 -36.05
C MET A 1 -15.79 -31.11 -34.52
N LYS A 2 -16.52 -32.05 -33.87
CA LYS A 2 -16.70 -32.06 -32.40
C LYS A 2 -15.40 -32.11 -31.58
N ARG A 3 -14.39 -32.88 -32.01
CA ARG A 3 -13.08 -32.96 -31.34
C ARG A 3 -12.31 -31.63 -31.35
N ILE A 4 -12.44 -30.86 -32.43
CA ILE A 4 -11.81 -29.54 -32.57
C ILE A 4 -12.51 -28.53 -31.65
N LEU A 5 -13.84 -28.56 -31.60
CA LEU A 5 -14.63 -27.74 -30.67
C LEU A 5 -14.28 -28.03 -29.21
N ILE A 6 -14.11 -29.30 -28.84
CA ILE A 6 -13.68 -29.69 -27.48
C ILE A 6 -12.27 -29.16 -27.17
N ALA A 7 -11.33 -29.28 -28.12
CA ALA A 7 -9.97 -28.77 -27.93
C ALA A 7 -9.93 -27.24 -27.74
N ILE A 8 -10.73 -26.49 -28.51
CA ILE A 8 -10.86 -25.04 -28.38
C ILE A 8 -11.48 -24.67 -27.02
N LEU A 9 -12.52 -25.39 -26.59
CA LEU A 9 -13.15 -25.16 -25.29
C LEU A 9 -12.16 -25.37 -24.13
N ILE A 10 -11.37 -26.45 -24.18
CA ILE A 10 -10.34 -26.73 -23.17
C ILE A 10 -9.29 -25.62 -23.14
N LEU A 11 -8.82 -25.16 -24.30
CA LEU A 11 -7.85 -24.07 -24.40
C LEU A 11 -8.40 -22.75 -23.84
N ALA A 12 -9.66 -22.43 -24.14
CA ALA A 12 -10.33 -21.24 -23.60
C ALA A 12 -10.45 -21.30 -22.08
N VAL A 13 -10.85 -22.45 -21.53
CA VAL A 13 -10.94 -22.65 -20.07
C VAL A 13 -9.57 -22.52 -19.42
N LEU A 14 -8.52 -23.11 -20.00
CA LEU A 14 -7.15 -22.99 -19.48
C LEU A 14 -6.66 -21.53 -19.49
N ALA A 15 -6.96 -20.78 -20.54
CA ALA A 15 -6.61 -19.36 -20.61
C ALA A 15 -7.33 -18.53 -19.55
N ILE A 16 -8.63 -18.79 -19.32
CA ILE A 16 -9.40 -18.12 -18.26
C ILE A 16 -8.83 -18.45 -16.88
N LEU A 17 -8.54 -19.73 -16.61
CA LEU A 17 -7.97 -20.16 -15.34
C LEU A 17 -6.59 -19.52 -15.09
N ALA A 18 -5.74 -19.44 -16.11
CA ALA A 18 -4.45 -18.76 -16.01
C ALA A 18 -4.62 -17.26 -15.71
N GLY A 19 -5.54 -16.58 -16.40
CA GLY A 19 -5.84 -15.17 -16.16
C GLY A 19 -6.34 -14.89 -14.74
N VAL A 20 -7.25 -15.74 -14.23
CA VAL A 20 -7.75 -15.65 -12.85
C VAL A 20 -6.63 -15.89 -11.85
N ALA A 21 -5.78 -16.89 -12.07
CA ALA A 21 -4.65 -17.17 -11.18
C ALA A 21 -3.69 -15.98 -11.09
N VAL A 22 -3.30 -15.39 -12.23
CA VAL A 22 -2.44 -14.20 -12.27
C VAL A 22 -3.10 -13.04 -11.54
N PHE A 23 -4.40 -12.79 -11.78
CA PHE A 23 -5.12 -11.71 -11.11
C PHE A 23 -5.14 -11.87 -9.59
N LEU A 24 -5.38 -13.09 -9.10
CA LEU A 24 -5.43 -13.36 -7.66
C LEU A 24 -4.03 -13.29 -7.01
N MET A 25 -2.98 -13.70 -7.72
CA MET A 25 -1.60 -13.65 -7.21
C MET A 25 -0.98 -12.24 -7.26
N THR A 26 -1.49 -11.34 -8.10
CA THR A 26 -0.96 -9.97 -8.26
C THR A 26 -1.65 -8.96 -7.34
N ARG A 27 -2.60 -9.41 -6.51
CA ARG A 27 -3.22 -8.56 -5.49
C ARG A 27 -2.23 -8.30 -4.36
N GLU A 28 -1.41 -7.26 -4.52
CA GLU A 28 -0.71 -6.65 -3.39
C GLU A 28 -1.70 -5.82 -2.58
N GLU A 29 -2.28 -6.40 -1.55
CA GLU A 29 -2.93 -5.64 -0.49
C GLU A 29 -1.82 -5.14 0.43
N ALA A 30 -1.57 -3.83 0.45
CA ALA A 30 -0.70 -3.24 1.46
C ALA A 30 -1.48 -3.16 2.77
N PRO A 31 -1.28 -4.08 3.73
CA PRO A 31 -1.99 -4.02 5.00
C PRO A 31 -1.32 -2.86 5.75
N VAL A 32 -2.00 -1.73 5.86
CA VAL A 32 -1.50 -0.60 6.64
C VAL A 32 -1.87 -0.88 8.10
N PRO A 33 -0.92 -1.27 8.98
CA PRO A 33 -1.26 -1.50 10.38
C PRO A 33 -1.60 -0.15 11.02
N VAL A 34 -2.89 0.08 11.30
CA VAL A 34 -3.37 1.32 11.95
C VAL A 34 -3.07 1.31 13.46
N GLU A 35 -2.51 0.21 13.99
CA GLU A 35 -2.36 0.00 15.43
C GLU A 35 -1.09 0.62 16.04
N GLN A 36 -0.17 1.17 15.23
CA GLN A 36 1.02 1.85 15.74
C GLN A 36 0.92 3.37 15.60
N GLY A 37 0.37 4.02 16.64
CA GLY A 37 0.94 5.27 17.11
C GLY A 37 0.20 6.58 16.84
N TYR A 38 -1.13 6.59 16.78
CA TYR A 38 -1.88 7.84 16.98
C TYR A 38 -2.18 8.02 18.47
N GLY A 39 -1.61 9.06 19.09
CA GLY A 39 -1.91 9.41 20.47
C GLY A 39 -1.07 10.56 21.00
N ALA A 40 -1.69 11.46 21.76
CA ALA A 40 -1.04 12.61 22.38
C ALA A 40 -0.28 12.20 23.66
N ARG A 41 0.78 11.40 23.53
CA ARG A 41 1.78 11.22 24.58
C ARG A 41 2.95 12.16 24.33
N THR A 42 3.64 12.58 25.38
CA THR A 42 4.84 13.42 25.26
C THR A 42 5.90 12.65 24.46
N GLY A 43 6.19 13.09 23.23
CA GLY A 43 7.16 12.44 22.34
C GLY A 43 6.56 11.57 21.21
N SER A 44 5.23 11.51 21.06
CA SER A 44 4.58 10.87 19.90
C SER A 44 3.99 11.89 18.93
N LEU A 45 3.82 11.47 17.67
CA LEU A 45 3.08 12.23 16.66
C LEU A 45 1.61 12.30 17.07
N GLY A 46 1.05 13.51 17.18
CA GLY A 46 -0.35 13.72 17.52
C GLY A 46 -1.28 13.36 16.37
N ARG A 47 -1.36 14.23 15.36
CA ARG A 47 -2.12 14.00 14.12
C ARG A 47 -1.36 14.58 12.92
N PRO A 48 -0.53 13.78 12.22
CA PRO A 48 0.11 14.20 11.00
C PRO A 48 -0.93 14.54 9.93
N VAL A 49 -0.85 15.74 9.36
CA VAL A 49 -1.76 16.22 8.30
C VAL A 49 -1.05 16.61 7.01
N GLY A 50 0.28 16.67 7.02
CA GLY A 50 1.08 16.99 5.84
C GLY A 50 2.53 16.59 6.01
N ILE A 51 3.19 16.28 4.89
CA ILE A 51 4.61 15.92 4.83
C ILE A 51 5.33 16.71 3.74
N ALA A 52 6.59 17.04 4.00
CA ALA A 52 7.51 17.65 3.02
C ALA A 52 8.94 17.18 3.28
N ILE A 53 9.82 17.30 2.28
CA ILE A 53 11.25 17.05 2.43
C ILE A 53 11.98 18.39 2.44
N ASP A 54 12.82 18.65 3.44
CA ASP A 54 13.65 19.85 3.48
C ASP A 54 14.89 19.74 2.55
N TRP A 55 15.60 20.84 2.35
CA TRP A 55 16.80 20.87 1.50
C TRP A 55 17.97 20.04 2.05
N GLN A 56 17.93 19.68 3.34
CA GLN A 56 18.90 18.80 4.01
C GLN A 56 18.45 17.33 4.00
N ARG A 57 17.39 17.00 3.25
CA ARG A 57 16.80 15.66 3.14
C ARG A 57 16.20 15.12 4.44
N ALA A 58 15.77 16.00 5.34
CA ALA A 58 14.94 15.59 6.48
C ALA A 58 13.46 15.54 6.09
N LEU A 59 12.73 14.61 6.70
CA LEU A 59 11.28 14.54 6.58
C LEU A 59 10.63 15.51 7.58
N LEU A 60 9.90 16.47 7.06
CA LEU A 60 9.07 17.39 7.83
C LEU A 60 7.66 16.83 7.96
N VAL A 61 7.14 16.75 9.19
CA VAL A 61 5.78 16.26 9.47
C VAL A 61 5.00 17.34 10.23
N ALA A 62 3.92 17.82 9.63
CA ALA A 62 3.02 18.79 10.26
C ALA A 62 2.06 18.09 11.23
N ASP A 63 2.22 18.32 12.53
CA ASP A 63 1.40 17.73 13.58
C ASP A 63 0.35 18.74 14.07
N ASN A 64 -0.90 18.51 13.68
CA ASN A 64 -2.01 19.41 13.98
C ASN A 64 -2.37 19.43 15.47
N ILE A 65 -2.36 18.26 16.14
CA ILE A 65 -2.66 18.19 17.59
C ILE A 65 -1.48 18.70 18.40
N GLY A 66 -0.24 18.37 17.99
CA GLY A 66 0.96 18.80 18.68
C GLY A 66 1.32 20.28 18.51
N ASN A 67 0.68 20.97 17.56
CA ASN A 67 0.99 22.35 17.13
C ASN A 67 2.49 22.56 16.85
N LYS A 68 3.10 21.59 16.16
CA LYS A 68 4.55 21.53 15.89
C LYS A 68 4.82 20.94 14.51
N VAL A 69 5.99 21.25 13.97
CA VAL A 69 6.56 20.55 12.80
C VAL A 69 7.71 19.68 13.30
N TRP A 70 7.61 18.37 13.10
CA TRP A 70 8.67 17.43 13.42
C TRP A 70 9.66 17.36 12.27
N ARG A 71 10.95 17.39 12.58
CA ARG A 71 12.03 17.16 11.61
C ARG A 71 12.68 15.83 11.91
N VAL A 72 12.44 14.84 11.05
CA VAL A 72 12.93 13.47 11.19
C VAL A 72 14.12 13.26 10.26
N VAL A 73 15.25 12.89 10.84
CA VAL A 73 16.45 12.47 10.09
C VAL A 73 16.63 10.97 10.25
N PRO A 74 16.96 10.23 9.19
CA PRO A 74 17.42 8.85 9.32
C PRO A 74 18.62 8.78 10.27
N ARG A 75 18.73 7.71 11.05
CA ARG A 75 19.97 7.36 11.76
C ARG A 75 20.91 6.61 10.83
#